data_AF-A0A959YCC6-F1
#
_entry.id   AF-A0A959YCC6-F1
#
_cell.length_a   1.000
_cell.length_b   1.000
_cell.length_c   1.000
_cell.angle_alpha   90.00
_cell.angle_beta   90.00
_cell.angle_gamma   90.00
#
_symmetry.space_group_name_H-M   'P 1'
#
loop_
_entity.id
_entity.type
_entity.pdbx_description
1 polymer ?
#
loop_
_entity_poly.entity_id
_entity_poly.type
_entity_poly.pdbx_seq_one_letter_code
_entity_poly.pdbx_strand_id
1 'polypeptide(L)'
;MASVLAIKLFLLFTEGRFDTLRPDEERNYRIAQNFDAGLGYTINGAPTAFHGSTTVFLYSTLIRAGVAKKTYITIYQFLAVAVFIASIPFLFDLLLQLAVPRGPALVATTVYALYPSNLIHIGNLFNYEKLVLPMLVIVFHGLFVMVRSAGPWSLGRTVLISTAIAVSCALRYQLVPVYGVLFITAIAAARHVQGRWGVVRPLLVTASISTLLLGAILVPSLVKNRALFGHAFLADQSGYEMMQGHNDLARGSWWGDWQDPNSSYARYSREMVPGLDGMNEYEEGQARRAFAWRWIRENPGKEARLALRKLALLFAPRNEGGGWNAVTAAVHGLFLTGLLLAAARRRWSAETWLLLSPLIAVVLLDQVYFVGYRWRYYAEPFFILLAAQQWTLELRARRRSVTS
;
A
#
# COMPACT_ATOMS: atom_id res chain seq x y z
N MET A 1 20.32 -11.75 -10.08
CA MET A 1 19.88 -10.38 -10.42
C MET A 1 19.74 -10.19 -11.93
N ALA A 2 20.74 -10.54 -12.75
CA ALA A 2 20.67 -10.40 -14.22
C ALA A 2 19.42 -11.04 -14.85
N SER A 3 19.06 -12.28 -14.49
CA SER A 3 17.86 -12.95 -15.05
C SER A 3 16.55 -12.26 -14.66
N VAL A 4 16.43 -11.73 -13.44
CA VAL A 4 15.24 -10.98 -13.00
C VAL A 4 15.12 -9.68 -13.77
N LEU A 5 16.24 -8.96 -13.95
CA LEU A 5 16.29 -7.76 -14.78
C LEU A 5 15.89 -8.09 -16.23
N ALA A 6 16.44 -9.16 -16.80
CA ALA A 6 16.10 -9.59 -18.16
C ALA A 6 14.60 -9.90 -18.31
N ILE A 7 13.99 -10.64 -17.38
CA ILE A 7 12.55 -10.93 -17.37
C ILE A 7 11.74 -9.63 -17.25
N LYS A 8 12.12 -8.73 -16.33
CA LYS A 8 11.41 -7.46 -16.13
C LYS A 8 11.51 -6.54 -17.33
N LEU A 9 12.68 -6.42 -17.95
CA LEU A 9 12.86 -5.66 -19.17
C LEU A 9 12.07 -6.29 -20.33
N PHE A 10 12.12 -7.62 -20.47
CA PHE A 10 11.33 -8.33 -21.47
C PHE A 10 9.84 -8.03 -21.32
N LEU A 11 9.28 -8.16 -20.11
CA LEU A 11 7.88 -7.81 -19.84
C LEU A 11 7.59 -6.33 -20.08
N LEU A 12 8.49 -5.44 -19.68
CA LEU A 12 8.33 -4.00 -19.92
C LEU A 12 8.29 -3.67 -21.42
N PHE A 13 9.12 -4.31 -22.24
CA PHE A 13 9.17 -4.05 -23.69
C PHE A 13 8.06 -4.75 -24.47
N THR A 14 7.60 -5.92 -24.02
CA THR A 14 6.56 -6.71 -24.71
C THR A 14 5.15 -6.32 -24.32
N GLU A 15 4.93 -5.98 -23.05
CA GLU A 15 3.60 -5.74 -22.49
C GLU A 15 3.41 -4.33 -21.92
N GLY A 16 4.48 -3.54 -21.82
CA GLY A 16 4.43 -2.20 -21.25
C GLY A 16 3.61 -1.25 -22.13
N ARG A 17 2.59 -0.62 -21.52
CA ARG A 17 1.88 0.50 -22.15
C ARG A 17 2.58 1.80 -21.77
N PHE A 18 3.12 2.50 -22.78
CA PHE A 18 3.92 3.72 -22.59
C PHE A 18 3.14 5.01 -22.87
N ASP A 19 1.93 4.87 -23.37
CA ASP A 19 1.08 5.88 -23.96
C ASP A 19 -0.20 6.13 -23.14
N THR A 20 -0.56 5.17 -22.28
CA THR A 20 -1.77 5.23 -21.45
C THR A 20 -1.44 5.15 -19.97
N LEU A 21 -2.04 6.03 -19.17
CA LEU A 21 -2.09 5.88 -17.72
C LEU A 21 -3.19 4.87 -17.34
N ARG A 22 -3.17 4.32 -16.12
CA ARG A 22 -4.34 3.61 -15.59
C ARG A 22 -5.53 4.58 -15.48
N PRO A 23 -6.79 4.11 -15.54
CA PRO A 23 -7.97 4.97 -15.55
C PRO A 23 -8.00 6.05 -14.45
N ASP A 24 -7.65 5.69 -13.20
CA ASP A 24 -7.59 6.62 -12.08
C ASP A 24 -6.55 7.74 -12.30
N GLU A 25 -5.39 7.38 -12.85
CA GLU A 25 -4.29 8.32 -13.14
C GLU A 25 -4.56 9.14 -14.40
N GLU A 26 -5.23 8.57 -15.39
CA GLU A 26 -5.69 9.31 -16.58
C GLU A 26 -6.73 10.36 -16.17
N ARG A 27 -7.62 10.04 -15.22
CA ARG A 27 -8.54 11.00 -14.62
C ARG A 27 -7.77 12.11 -13.89
N ASN A 28 -6.77 11.79 -13.08
CA ASN A 28 -5.90 12.79 -12.43
C ASN A 28 -5.17 13.69 -13.45
N TYR A 29 -4.67 13.11 -14.55
CA TYR A 29 -4.00 13.85 -15.62
C TYR A 29 -4.95 14.82 -16.32
N ARG A 30 -6.20 14.40 -16.59
CA ARG A 30 -7.23 15.29 -17.17
C ARG A 30 -7.59 16.45 -16.23
N ILE A 31 -7.68 16.21 -14.92
CA ILE A 31 -7.89 17.29 -13.94
C ILE A 31 -6.76 18.31 -14.03
N ALA A 32 -5.51 17.85 -14.14
CA ALA A 32 -4.35 18.74 -14.28
C ALA A 32 -4.40 19.55 -15.58
N GLN A 33 -4.78 18.94 -16.70
CA GLN A 33 -4.99 19.63 -17.99
C GLN A 33 -6.08 20.70 -17.88
N ASN A 34 -7.22 20.38 -17.27
CA ASN A 34 -8.31 21.33 -17.06
C ASN A 34 -7.86 22.52 -16.20
N PHE A 35 -7.11 22.25 -15.14
CA PHE A 35 -6.56 23.30 -14.28
C PHE A 35 -5.63 24.24 -15.05
N ASP A 36 -4.70 23.70 -15.82
CA ASP A 36 -3.75 24.50 -16.62
C ASP A 36 -4.41 25.22 -17.80
N ALA A 37 -5.54 24.72 -18.31
CA ALA A 37 -6.36 25.38 -19.31
C ALA A 37 -7.30 26.47 -18.72
N GLY A 38 -7.24 26.73 -17.41
CA GLY A 38 -8.10 27.72 -16.75
C GLY A 38 -9.53 27.25 -16.45
N LEU A 39 -9.83 25.96 -16.63
CA LEU A 39 -11.14 25.34 -16.34
C LEU A 39 -11.27 24.89 -14.88
N GLY A 40 -10.26 25.17 -14.05
CA GLY A 40 -10.19 24.77 -12.65
C GLY A 40 -9.94 23.28 -12.42
N TYR A 41 -10.01 22.84 -11.17
CA TYR A 41 -9.87 21.42 -10.80
C TYR A 41 -11.19 20.69 -11.03
N THR A 42 -11.50 20.41 -12.29
CA THR A 42 -12.83 19.91 -12.69
C THR A 42 -12.77 18.61 -13.48
N ILE A 43 -13.86 17.85 -13.43
CA ILE A 43 -14.17 16.74 -14.36
C ILE A 43 -15.56 16.98 -14.89
N ASN A 44 -15.72 16.95 -16.22
CA ASN A 44 -17.00 17.23 -16.89
C ASN A 44 -17.63 18.57 -16.42
N GLY A 45 -16.79 19.57 -16.10
CA GLY A 45 -17.23 20.88 -15.62
C GLY A 45 -17.52 20.98 -14.11
N ALA A 46 -17.57 19.87 -13.37
CA ALA A 46 -17.81 19.86 -11.93
C ALA A 46 -16.50 19.88 -11.12
N PRO A 47 -16.38 20.67 -10.04
CA PRO A 47 -15.23 20.65 -9.14
C PRO A 47 -14.97 19.27 -8.51
N THR A 48 -13.69 18.91 -8.36
CA THR A 48 -13.29 17.58 -7.86
C THR A 48 -12.11 17.60 -6.87
N ALA A 49 -12.20 16.73 -5.86
CA ALA A 49 -11.17 16.35 -4.89
C ALA A 49 -10.64 14.91 -5.12
N PHE A 50 -11.02 14.27 -6.23
CA PHE A 50 -10.72 12.87 -6.56
C PHE A 50 -9.26 12.45 -6.28
N HIS A 51 -9.09 11.30 -5.61
CA HIS A 51 -7.83 10.61 -5.30
C HIS A 51 -6.69 11.46 -4.72
N GLY A 52 -7.01 12.57 -4.07
CA GLY A 52 -6.10 13.53 -3.47
C GLY A 52 -5.12 14.18 -4.47
N SER A 53 -4.78 15.44 -4.22
CA SER A 53 -4.35 16.33 -5.33
C SER A 53 -2.87 16.26 -5.65
N THR A 54 -2.08 15.45 -4.94
CA THR A 54 -0.63 15.45 -5.14
C THR A 54 -0.23 14.97 -6.54
N THR A 55 -0.88 13.94 -7.09
CA THR A 55 -0.63 13.48 -8.47
C THR A 55 -1.09 14.51 -9.50
N VAL A 56 -2.20 15.20 -9.25
CA VAL A 56 -2.69 16.31 -10.08
C VAL A 56 -1.66 17.44 -10.14
N PHE A 57 -1.09 17.83 -9.00
CA PHE A 57 -0.04 18.87 -8.96
C PHE A 57 1.22 18.43 -9.71
N LEU A 58 1.64 17.17 -9.53
CA LEU A 58 2.76 16.60 -10.28
C LEU A 58 2.51 16.66 -11.80
N TYR A 59 1.33 16.26 -12.26
CA TYR A 59 0.98 16.30 -13.67
C TYR A 59 0.90 17.73 -14.22
N SER A 60 0.36 18.68 -13.47
CA SER A 60 0.34 20.09 -13.85
C SER A 60 1.76 20.65 -13.98
N THR A 61 2.67 20.33 -13.05
CA THR A 61 4.09 20.71 -13.17
C THR A 61 4.73 20.13 -14.45
N LEU A 62 4.45 18.87 -14.79
CA LEU A 62 4.97 18.24 -16.00
C LEU A 62 4.40 18.87 -17.28
N ILE A 63 3.11 19.18 -17.31
CA ILE A 63 2.44 19.84 -18.44
C ILE A 63 3.05 21.22 -18.68
N ARG A 64 3.17 22.04 -17.62
CA ARG A 64 3.79 23.38 -17.70
C ARG A 64 5.25 23.34 -18.13
N ALA A 65 5.97 22.28 -17.77
CA ALA A 65 7.35 22.06 -18.21
C ALA A 65 7.45 21.51 -19.65
N GLY A 66 6.34 21.31 -20.35
CA GLY A 66 6.32 20.76 -21.71
C GLY A 66 6.72 19.27 -21.78
N VAL A 67 6.67 18.54 -20.67
CA VAL A 67 7.03 17.11 -20.64
C VAL A 67 5.87 16.31 -21.21
N ALA A 68 6.10 15.67 -22.38
CA ALA A 68 5.11 14.81 -23.00
C ALA A 68 4.70 13.64 -22.07
N LYS A 69 3.40 13.33 -22.04
CA LYS A 69 2.83 12.23 -21.22
C LYS A 69 3.59 10.91 -21.42
N LYS A 70 3.86 10.55 -22.68
CA LYS A 70 4.61 9.33 -23.06
C LYS A 70 6.02 9.31 -22.47
N THR A 71 6.73 10.44 -22.51
CA THR A 71 8.06 10.58 -21.92
C THR A 71 8.02 10.37 -20.41
N TYR A 72 7.06 10.98 -19.72
CA TYR A 72 6.89 10.80 -18.28
C TYR A 72 6.60 9.33 -17.91
N ILE A 73 5.64 8.69 -18.60
CA ILE A 73 5.33 7.26 -18.39
C ILE A 73 6.59 6.41 -18.58
N THR A 74 7.35 6.68 -19.64
CA THR A 74 8.58 5.93 -19.95
C THR A 74 9.60 6.06 -18.83
N ILE A 75 9.93 7.29 -18.42
CA ILE A 75 10.87 7.56 -17.31
C ILE A 75 10.38 6.88 -16.03
N TYR A 76 9.09 7.00 -15.72
CA TYR A 76 8.49 6.37 -14.54
C TYR A 76 8.66 4.85 -14.54
N GLN A 77 8.41 4.19 -15.67
CA GLN A 77 8.52 2.73 -15.76
C GLN A 77 9.96 2.26 -15.54
N PHE A 78 10.95 2.95 -16.15
CA PHE A 78 12.36 2.66 -15.91
C PHE A 78 12.77 2.91 -14.45
N LEU A 79 12.31 4.01 -13.86
CA LEU A 79 12.53 4.31 -12.44
C LEU A 79 11.95 3.23 -11.54
N ALA A 80 10.70 2.79 -11.80
CA ALA A 80 10.06 1.73 -11.04
C ALA A 80 10.82 0.40 -11.14
N VAL A 81 11.32 0.03 -12.32
CA VAL A 81 12.18 -1.15 -12.50
C VAL A 81 13.49 -1.01 -11.74
N ALA A 82 14.13 0.16 -11.80
CA ALA A 82 15.38 0.42 -11.09
C ALA A 82 15.21 0.32 -9.57
N VAL A 83 14.17 0.95 -9.00
CA VAL A 83 13.86 0.87 -7.56
C VAL A 83 13.47 -0.55 -7.16
N PHE A 84 12.73 -1.28 -8.00
CA PHE A 84 12.43 -2.69 -7.76
C PHE A 84 13.70 -3.54 -7.68
N ILE A 85 14.62 -3.41 -8.63
CA ILE A 85 15.90 -4.14 -8.62
C ILE A 85 16.72 -3.74 -7.39
N ALA A 86 16.75 -2.45 -7.05
CA ALA A 86 17.42 -1.96 -5.87
C ALA A 86 16.86 -2.60 -4.59
N SER A 87 15.56 -2.89 -4.50
CA SER A 87 14.94 -3.51 -3.31
C SER A 87 15.31 -4.98 -3.07
N ILE A 88 15.72 -5.72 -4.11
CA ILE A 88 16.05 -7.16 -4.03
C ILE A 88 17.16 -7.45 -3.02
N PRO A 89 18.35 -6.78 -3.06
CA PRO A 89 19.39 -6.99 -2.06
C PRO A 89 18.95 -6.62 -0.64
N PHE A 90 18.07 -5.62 -0.45
CA PHE A 90 17.54 -5.29 0.88
C PHE A 90 16.65 -6.40 1.44
N LEU A 91 15.80 -7.02 0.61
CA LEU A 91 14.99 -8.18 1.03
C LEU A 91 15.87 -9.39 1.38
N PHE A 92 16.90 -9.66 0.56
CA PHE A 92 17.85 -10.73 0.85
C PHE A 92 18.60 -10.49 2.16
N ASP A 93 19.08 -9.26 2.38
CA ASP A 93 19.77 -8.89 3.62
C ASP A 93 18.84 -8.96 4.84
N LEU A 94 17.57 -8.53 4.72
CA LEU A 94 16.55 -8.73 5.76
C LEU A 94 16.43 -10.20 6.16
N LEU A 95 16.36 -11.11 5.20
CA LEU A 95 16.29 -12.56 5.47
C LEU A 95 17.53 -13.06 6.23
N LEU A 96 18.73 -12.63 5.82
CA LEU A 96 19.96 -12.99 6.52
C LEU A 96 20.00 -12.43 7.94
N GLN A 97 19.57 -11.18 8.15
CA GLN A 97 19.46 -10.59 9.47
C GLN A 97 18.45 -11.37 10.33
N LEU A 98 17.32 -11.79 9.77
CA LEU A 98 16.34 -12.69 10.43
C LEU A 98 16.89 -14.11 10.69
N ALA A 99 18.18 -14.33 10.49
CA ALA A 99 18.89 -15.57 10.64
C ALA A 99 18.36 -16.69 9.74
N VAL A 100 17.74 -16.36 8.61
CA VAL A 100 17.38 -17.33 7.57
C VAL A 100 18.67 -17.79 6.87
N PRO A 101 18.97 -19.09 6.78
CA PRO A 101 20.15 -19.57 6.08
C PRO A 101 20.16 -19.11 4.61
N ARG A 102 21.38 -18.96 4.06
CA ARG A 102 21.58 -18.38 2.72
C ARG A 102 20.75 -19.05 1.63
N GLY A 103 20.64 -20.39 1.63
CA GLY A 103 19.86 -21.13 0.63
C GLY A 103 18.37 -20.75 0.61
N PRO A 104 17.62 -20.97 1.71
CA PRO A 104 16.24 -20.50 1.84
C PRO A 104 16.07 -18.99 1.61
N ALA A 105 17.04 -18.16 2.02
CA ALA A 105 17.00 -16.73 1.76
C ALA A 105 17.06 -16.42 0.24
N LEU A 106 17.90 -17.11 -0.53
CA LEU A 106 17.94 -16.97 -1.99
C LEU A 106 16.61 -17.40 -2.64
N VAL A 107 16.01 -18.50 -2.16
CA VAL A 107 14.71 -18.96 -2.66
C VAL A 107 13.62 -17.92 -2.40
N ALA A 108 13.51 -17.44 -1.17
CA ALA A 108 12.53 -16.41 -0.79
C ALA A 108 12.73 -15.11 -1.58
N THR A 109 13.97 -14.67 -1.78
CA THR A 109 14.28 -13.50 -2.62
C THR A 109 13.91 -13.72 -4.09
N THR A 110 14.13 -14.92 -4.64
CA THR A 110 13.68 -15.27 -5.99
C THR A 110 12.16 -15.25 -6.09
N VAL A 111 11.45 -15.78 -5.08
CA VAL A 111 9.98 -15.74 -5.02
C VAL A 111 9.48 -14.30 -4.99
N TYR A 112 10.11 -13.40 -4.21
CA TYR A 112 9.77 -11.97 -4.22
C TYR A 112 9.99 -11.33 -5.60
N ALA A 113 11.14 -11.62 -6.23
CA ALA A 113 11.51 -11.09 -7.53
C ALA A 113 10.54 -11.53 -8.65
N LEU A 114 10.03 -12.75 -8.55
CA LEU A 114 9.13 -13.38 -9.52
C LEU A 114 7.67 -13.45 -9.04
N TYR A 115 7.32 -12.71 -7.99
CA TYR A 115 5.98 -12.80 -7.41
C TYR A 115 4.93 -12.35 -8.45
N PRO A 116 3.80 -13.06 -8.62
CA PRO A 116 2.82 -12.75 -9.67
C PRO A 116 2.33 -11.30 -9.66
N SER A 117 2.03 -10.75 -8.48
CA SER A 117 1.63 -9.35 -8.33
C SER A 117 2.71 -8.40 -8.87
N ASN A 118 3.98 -8.68 -8.57
CA ASN A 118 5.13 -7.90 -9.04
C ASN A 118 5.36 -8.04 -10.56
N LEU A 119 5.22 -9.24 -11.11
CA LEU A 119 5.51 -9.52 -12.52
C LEU A 119 4.38 -9.09 -13.47
N ILE A 120 3.14 -9.45 -13.15
CA ILE A 120 2.03 -9.40 -14.12
C ILE A 120 1.20 -8.13 -13.90
N HIS A 121 0.78 -7.87 -12.66
CA HIS A 121 -0.23 -6.84 -12.38
C HIS A 121 0.38 -5.46 -12.14
N ILE A 122 1.58 -5.46 -11.55
CA ILE A 122 2.47 -4.31 -11.36
C ILE A 122 3.44 -4.22 -12.55
N GLY A 123 3.44 -5.13 -13.53
CA GLY A 123 4.39 -5.13 -14.67
C GLY A 123 4.05 -4.14 -15.78
N ASN A 124 2.79 -4.09 -16.22
CA ASN A 124 2.48 -3.68 -17.60
C ASN A 124 1.78 -2.31 -17.73
N LEU A 125 1.03 -1.89 -16.70
CA LEU A 125 0.26 -0.63 -16.72
C LEU A 125 0.89 0.41 -15.80
N PHE A 126 0.91 1.69 -16.17
CA PHE A 126 1.39 2.76 -15.28
C PHE A 126 0.62 2.75 -13.95
N ASN A 127 1.32 2.59 -12.83
CA ASN A 127 0.69 2.55 -11.51
C ASN A 127 1.69 2.88 -10.39
N TYR A 128 1.41 3.83 -9.48
CA TYR A 128 2.41 4.22 -8.48
C TYR A 128 2.84 3.10 -7.52
N GLU A 129 2.01 2.07 -7.32
CA GLU A 129 2.30 0.83 -6.58
C GLU A 129 3.64 0.21 -6.99
N LYS A 130 4.02 0.29 -8.28
CA LYS A 130 5.30 -0.27 -8.76
C LYS A 130 6.52 0.36 -8.12
N LEU A 131 6.40 1.63 -7.77
CA LEU A 131 7.49 2.39 -7.18
C LEU A 131 7.44 2.30 -5.66
N VAL A 132 6.25 2.45 -5.07
CA VAL A 132 6.12 2.57 -3.61
C VAL A 132 6.26 1.23 -2.89
N LEU A 133 5.90 0.10 -3.52
CA LEU A 133 6.08 -1.23 -2.93
C LEU A 133 7.56 -1.60 -2.70
N PRO A 134 8.46 -1.55 -3.70
CA PRO A 134 9.88 -1.80 -3.46
C PRO A 134 10.51 -0.74 -2.55
N MET A 135 10.01 0.50 -2.58
CA MET A 135 10.41 1.55 -1.64
C MET A 135 10.05 1.20 -0.20
N LEU A 136 8.86 0.61 0.04
CA LEU A 136 8.46 0.10 1.36
C LEU A 136 9.42 -0.98 1.87
N VAL A 137 9.92 -1.88 1.02
CA VAL A 137 10.92 -2.89 1.40
C VAL A 137 12.25 -2.24 1.81
N ILE A 138 12.71 -1.24 1.06
CA ILE A 138 13.95 -0.48 1.36
C ILE A 138 13.80 0.30 2.67
N VAL A 139 12.67 1.00 2.86
CA VAL A 139 12.37 1.73 4.10
C VAL A 139 12.30 0.76 5.28
N PHE A 140 11.58 -0.36 5.11
CA PHE A 140 11.47 -1.37 6.16
C PHE A 140 12.84 -1.91 6.57
N HIS A 141 13.72 -2.22 5.61
CA HIS A 141 15.10 -2.60 5.92
C HIS A 141 15.83 -1.51 6.72
N GLY A 142 15.72 -0.25 6.30
CA GLY A 142 16.31 0.88 7.00
C GLY A 142 15.87 0.96 8.47
N LEU A 143 14.55 0.86 8.71
CA LEU A 143 13.97 0.88 10.06
C LEU A 143 14.34 -0.38 10.85
N PHE A 144 14.35 -1.55 10.22
CA PHE A 144 14.73 -2.81 10.85
C PHE A 144 16.18 -2.78 11.34
N VAL A 145 17.10 -2.25 10.52
CA VAL A 145 18.49 -2.03 10.92
C VAL A 145 18.60 -1.04 12.07
N MET A 146 17.82 0.06 12.08
CA MET A 146 17.79 0.97 13.23
C MET A 146 17.38 0.23 14.51
N VAL A 147 16.32 -0.59 14.46
CA VAL A 147 15.83 -1.34 15.63
C VAL A 147 16.89 -2.33 16.15
N ARG A 148 17.69 -2.93 15.27
CA ARG A 148 18.69 -3.94 15.64
C ARG A 148 20.08 -3.41 15.99
N SER A 149 20.49 -2.31 15.36
CA SER A 149 21.85 -1.79 15.49
C SER A 149 21.85 -0.51 16.31
N ALA A 150 22.57 -0.50 17.43
CA ALA A 150 22.86 0.72 18.20
C ALA A 150 23.98 1.58 17.56
N GLY A 151 24.31 1.34 16.29
CA GLY A 151 25.39 2.01 15.58
C GLY A 151 25.10 3.49 15.31
N PRO A 152 26.14 4.29 15.00
CA PRO A 152 25.98 5.71 14.71
C PRO A 152 25.08 5.91 13.51
N TRP A 153 24.01 6.68 13.72
CA TRP A 153 23.03 6.98 12.68
C TRP A 153 23.41 8.28 11.96
N SER A 154 23.44 8.26 10.62
CA SER A 154 23.75 9.45 9.84
C SER A 154 22.49 10.23 9.47
N LEU A 155 22.56 11.55 9.54
CA LEU A 155 21.48 12.45 9.12
C LEU A 155 21.05 12.19 7.67
N GLY A 156 22.00 11.89 6.78
CA GLY A 156 21.73 11.57 5.38
C GLY A 156 20.79 10.37 5.22
N ARG A 157 20.97 9.32 6.03
CA ARG A 157 20.09 8.14 5.99
C ARG A 157 18.70 8.46 6.57
N THR A 158 18.61 9.30 7.60
CA THR A 158 17.31 9.81 8.11
C THR A 158 16.53 10.51 7.01
N VAL A 159 17.19 11.45 6.33
CA VAL A 159 16.57 12.29 5.30
C VAL A 159 16.14 11.41 4.12
N LEU A 160 16.98 10.49 3.66
CA LEU A 160 16.65 9.58 2.58
C LEU A 160 15.41 8.73 2.88
N ILE A 161 15.36 8.09 4.06
CA ILE A 161 14.22 7.26 4.47
C ILE A 161 12.96 8.12 4.63
N SER A 162 13.09 9.31 5.25
CA SER A 162 11.94 10.19 5.48
C SER A 162 11.35 10.72 4.18
N THR A 163 12.19 11.08 3.21
CA THR A 163 11.77 11.49 1.87
C THR A 163 11.11 10.33 1.13
N ALA A 164 11.68 9.12 1.20
CA ALA A 164 11.08 7.93 0.58
C ALA A 164 9.68 7.63 1.14
N ILE A 165 9.49 7.77 2.46
CA ILE A 165 8.19 7.63 3.12
C ILE A 165 7.23 8.72 2.64
N ALA A 166 7.64 9.98 2.69
CA ALA A 166 6.80 11.12 2.32
C ALA A 166 6.35 11.02 0.85
N VAL A 167 7.27 10.70 -0.07
CA VAL A 167 6.96 10.47 -1.50
C VAL A 167 6.04 9.27 -1.67
N SER A 168 6.28 8.17 -0.97
CA SER A 168 5.42 6.98 -1.04
C SER A 168 3.98 7.30 -0.63
N CYS A 169 3.80 7.98 0.50
CA CYS A 169 2.51 8.41 1.01
C CYS A 169 1.83 9.43 0.09
N ALA A 170 2.60 10.34 -0.50
CA ALA A 170 2.10 11.35 -1.42
C ALA A 170 1.58 10.75 -2.73
N LEU A 171 2.23 9.70 -3.23
CA LEU A 171 1.79 8.97 -4.42
C LEU A 171 0.62 8.02 -4.11
N ARG A 172 0.57 7.49 -2.88
CA ARG A 172 -0.41 6.51 -2.40
C ARG A 172 -0.75 6.74 -0.93
N TYR A 173 -1.83 7.48 -0.66
CA TYR A 173 -2.21 7.87 0.71
C TYR A 173 -2.54 6.69 1.62
N GLN A 174 -2.96 5.56 1.07
CA GLN A 174 -3.16 4.34 1.86
C GLN A 174 -1.86 3.85 2.54
N LEU A 175 -0.69 4.31 2.12
CA LEU A 175 0.57 4.01 2.83
C LEU A 175 0.78 4.82 4.11
N VAL A 176 0.02 5.90 4.35
CA VAL A 176 0.09 6.66 5.61
C VAL A 176 -0.15 5.74 6.82
N PRO A 177 -1.26 4.99 6.91
CA PRO A 177 -1.46 4.06 8.02
C PRO A 177 -0.46 2.89 8.01
N VAL A 178 0.01 2.43 6.84
CA VAL A 178 1.04 1.38 6.75
C VAL A 178 2.34 1.82 7.43
N TYR A 179 2.87 2.99 7.08
CA TYR A 179 4.06 3.53 7.73
C TYR A 179 3.79 3.93 9.19
N GLY A 180 2.58 4.39 9.52
CA GLY A 180 2.19 4.70 10.90
C GLY A 180 2.28 3.48 11.83
N VAL A 181 1.65 2.37 11.46
CA VAL A 181 1.72 1.10 12.23
C VAL A 181 3.16 0.57 12.25
N LEU A 182 3.90 0.70 11.15
CA LEU A 182 5.31 0.31 11.08
C LEU A 182 6.17 1.12 12.08
N PHE A 183 6.00 2.44 12.18
CA PHE A 183 6.73 3.24 13.16
C PHE A 183 6.35 2.90 14.59
N ILE A 184 5.05 2.75 14.88
CA ILE A 184 4.58 2.38 16.22
C ILE A 184 5.22 1.06 16.66
N THR A 185 5.20 0.05 15.79
CA THR A 185 5.79 -1.26 16.09
C THR A 185 7.32 -1.21 16.15
N ALA A 186 7.99 -0.44 15.28
CA ALA A 186 9.45 -0.27 15.33
C ALA A 186 9.90 0.43 16.62
N ILE A 187 9.20 1.47 17.05
CA ILE A 187 9.49 2.18 18.31
C ILE A 187 9.24 1.26 19.51
N ALA A 188 8.13 0.52 19.52
CA ALA A 188 7.83 -0.45 20.57
C ALA A 188 8.89 -1.57 20.62
N ALA A 189 9.28 -2.10 19.46
CA ALA A 189 10.33 -3.12 19.32
C ALA A 189 11.69 -2.60 19.82
N ALA A 190 12.09 -1.40 19.41
CA ALA A 190 13.35 -0.78 19.85
C ALA A 190 13.38 -0.59 21.38
N ARG A 191 12.27 -0.13 21.96
CA ARG A 191 12.13 0.04 23.41
C ARG A 191 12.23 -1.29 24.14
N HIS A 192 11.58 -2.34 23.63
CA HIS A 192 11.57 -3.67 24.24
C HIS A 192 12.92 -4.39 24.12
N VAL A 193 13.55 -4.37 22.93
CA VAL A 193 14.78 -5.12 22.65
C VAL A 193 16.00 -4.50 23.32
N GLN A 194 16.10 -3.16 23.34
CA GLN A 194 17.33 -2.50 23.77
C GLN A 194 17.20 -1.70 25.07
N GLY A 195 16.00 -1.35 25.51
CA GLY A 195 15.78 -0.54 26.72
C GLY A 195 16.43 0.85 26.69
N ARG A 196 17.01 1.26 25.55
CA ARG A 196 17.87 2.44 25.42
C ARG A 196 17.21 3.49 24.54
N TRP A 197 17.07 4.70 25.07
CA TRP A 197 16.61 5.89 24.34
C TRP A 197 17.46 6.22 23.09
N GLY A 198 18.72 5.80 23.06
CA GLY A 198 19.63 6.02 21.94
C GLY A 198 19.13 5.46 20.60
N VAL A 199 18.33 4.38 20.61
CA VAL A 199 17.74 3.79 19.39
C VAL A 199 16.34 4.31 19.09
N VAL A 200 15.57 4.66 20.12
CA VAL A 200 14.25 5.27 19.95
C VAL A 200 14.35 6.66 19.33
N ARG A 201 15.38 7.45 19.69
CA ARG A 201 15.56 8.82 19.19
C ARG A 201 15.68 8.88 17.66
N PRO A 202 16.54 8.11 16.97
CA PRO A 202 16.58 8.09 15.50
C PRO A 202 15.24 7.74 14.84
N LEU A 203 14.49 6.79 15.40
CA LEU A 203 13.16 6.42 14.89
C LEU A 203 12.17 7.58 15.01
N LEU A 204 12.13 8.25 16.18
CA LEU A 204 11.30 9.43 16.39
C LEU A 204 11.69 10.59 15.47
N VAL A 205 12.99 10.85 15.30
CA VAL A 205 13.46 11.89 14.37
C VAL A 205 13.05 11.56 12.93
N THR A 206 13.20 10.31 12.50
CA THR A 206 12.75 9.86 11.18
C THR A 206 11.24 10.02 11.01
N ALA A 207 10.45 9.62 12.01
CA ALA A 207 8.99 9.78 11.98
C ALA A 207 8.57 11.26 11.92
N SER A 208 9.23 12.13 12.70
CA SER A 208 8.96 13.57 12.71
C SER A 208 9.31 14.21 11.37
N ILE A 209 10.49 13.94 10.81
CA ILE A 209 10.88 14.48 9.49
C ILE A 209 9.93 13.97 8.41
N SER A 210 9.58 12.67 8.42
CA SER A 210 8.61 12.10 7.48
C SER A 210 7.26 12.81 7.56
N THR A 211 6.77 13.08 8.77
CA THR A 211 5.49 13.78 9.03
C THR A 211 5.54 15.22 8.54
N LEU A 212 6.64 15.94 8.80
CA LEU A 212 6.82 17.32 8.34
C LEU A 212 6.89 17.40 6.82
N LEU A 213 7.66 16.52 6.17
CA LEU A 213 7.76 16.46 4.70
C LEU A 213 6.41 16.09 4.07
N LEU A 214 5.73 15.07 4.59
CA LEU A 214 4.42 14.68 4.11
C LEU A 214 3.40 15.81 4.30
N GLY A 215 3.39 16.45 5.48
CA GLY A 215 2.56 17.62 5.76
C GLY A 215 2.77 18.72 4.71
N ALA A 216 4.03 19.10 4.46
CA ALA A 216 4.36 20.11 3.47
C ALA A 216 3.87 19.75 2.05
N ILE A 217 3.99 18.48 1.64
CA ILE A 217 3.48 18.00 0.34
C ILE A 217 1.94 18.04 0.29
N LEU A 218 1.27 17.83 1.41
CA LEU A 218 -0.20 17.74 1.50
C LEU A 218 -0.91 19.08 1.70
N VAL A 219 -0.24 20.09 2.27
CA VAL A 219 -0.83 21.43 2.50
C VAL A 219 -1.49 22.00 1.24
N PRO A 220 -0.88 21.96 0.04
CA PRO A 220 -1.53 22.48 -1.17
C PRO A 220 -2.87 21.80 -1.47
N SER A 221 -3.00 20.50 -1.20
CA SER A 221 -4.27 19.77 -1.38
C SER A 221 -5.35 20.26 -0.42
N LEU A 222 -4.97 20.51 0.84
CA LEU A 222 -5.89 21.02 1.87
C LEU A 222 -6.38 22.44 1.55
N VAL A 223 -5.47 23.32 1.11
CA VAL A 223 -5.80 24.68 0.69
C VAL A 223 -6.72 24.66 -0.53
N LYS A 224 -6.39 23.84 -1.53
CA LYS A 224 -7.20 23.65 -2.74
C LYS A 224 -8.60 23.19 -2.40
N ASN A 225 -8.74 22.13 -1.60
CA ASN A 225 -10.06 21.58 -1.25
C ASN A 225 -10.87 22.54 -0.37
N ARG A 226 -10.23 23.31 0.51
CA ARG A 226 -10.92 24.36 1.28
C ARG A 226 -11.47 25.46 0.38
N ALA A 227 -10.73 25.85 -0.67
CA ALA A 227 -11.20 26.85 -1.62
C ALA A 227 -12.37 26.33 -2.48
N LEU A 228 -12.35 25.05 -2.87
CA LEU A 228 -13.38 24.47 -3.74
C LEU A 228 -14.67 24.09 -3.00
N PHE A 229 -14.54 23.60 -1.76
CA PHE A 229 -15.65 22.97 -1.04
C PHE A 229 -15.91 23.58 0.34
N GLY A 230 -15.18 24.62 0.74
CA GLY A 230 -15.29 25.24 2.07
C GLY A 230 -14.60 24.46 3.20
N HIS A 231 -14.09 23.24 2.94
CA HIS A 231 -13.51 22.36 3.95
C HIS A 231 -12.10 21.88 3.59
N ALA A 232 -11.21 21.83 4.58
CA ALA A 232 -9.87 21.28 4.41
C ALA A 232 -9.89 19.75 4.60
N PHE A 233 -9.76 19.01 3.51
CA PHE A 233 -9.66 17.55 3.51
C PHE A 233 -8.72 17.09 2.40
N LEU A 234 -8.22 15.85 2.47
CA LEU A 234 -7.25 15.32 1.49
C LEU A 234 -7.94 14.73 0.26
N ALA A 235 -8.96 13.90 0.47
CA ALA A 235 -9.75 13.26 -0.57
C ALA A 235 -11.16 12.93 -0.03
N ASP A 236 -12.14 12.94 -0.91
CA ASP A 236 -13.56 12.61 -0.69
C ASP A 236 -13.82 11.09 -0.72
N GLN A 237 -12.94 10.36 -1.40
CA GLN A 237 -13.08 8.94 -1.72
C GLN A 237 -13.30 8.02 -0.52
N SER A 238 -12.83 8.39 0.67
CA SER A 238 -13.04 7.59 1.89
C SER A 238 -14.52 7.31 2.18
N GLY A 239 -15.43 8.26 1.89
CA GLY A 239 -16.86 8.04 2.06
C GLY A 239 -17.43 7.03 1.06
N TYR A 240 -16.99 7.11 -0.19
CA TYR A 240 -17.36 6.17 -1.25
C TYR A 240 -16.89 4.75 -0.95
N GLU A 241 -15.61 4.60 -0.60
CA GLU A 241 -15.01 3.31 -0.30
C GLU A 241 -15.65 2.68 0.96
N MET A 242 -15.96 3.51 1.97
CA MET A 242 -16.61 3.03 3.19
C MET A 242 -18.04 2.56 2.91
N MET A 243 -18.86 3.34 2.19
CA MET A 243 -20.20 2.88 1.83
C MET A 243 -20.15 1.61 0.98
N GLN A 244 -19.24 1.52 0.01
CA GLN A 244 -19.07 0.33 -0.83
C GLN A 244 -18.73 -0.92 0.00
N GLY A 245 -17.93 -0.71 1.05
CA GLY A 245 -17.49 -1.73 1.99
C GLY A 245 -18.48 -2.16 3.06
N HIS A 246 -19.55 -1.39 3.28
CA HIS A 246 -20.47 -1.54 4.42
C HIS A 246 -21.92 -1.22 4.04
N ASN A 247 -22.60 -2.20 3.42
CA ASN A 247 -24.01 -2.13 3.03
C ASN A 247 -24.56 -3.55 2.74
N ASP A 248 -25.86 -3.68 2.46
CA ASP A 248 -26.50 -4.99 2.23
C ASP A 248 -26.05 -5.71 0.95
N LEU A 249 -25.53 -4.97 -0.02
CA LEU A 249 -24.97 -5.50 -1.25
C LEU A 249 -23.47 -5.83 -1.14
N ALA A 250 -22.80 -5.39 -0.08
CA ALA A 250 -21.36 -5.53 0.08
C ALA A 250 -20.92 -7.01 0.08
N ARG A 251 -19.93 -7.32 -0.76
CA ARG A 251 -19.36 -8.67 -0.92
C ARG A 251 -17.95 -8.81 -0.34
N GLY A 252 -17.44 -7.77 0.31
CA GLY A 252 -16.12 -7.75 0.94
C GLY A 252 -14.96 -7.45 0.01
N SER A 253 -15.19 -7.25 -1.29
CA SER A 253 -14.20 -6.79 -2.26
C SER A 253 -14.76 -5.66 -3.11
N TRP A 254 -13.87 -4.99 -3.85
CA TRP A 254 -14.24 -3.94 -4.79
C TRP A 254 -15.24 -4.42 -5.85
N TRP A 255 -16.23 -3.57 -6.18
CA TRP A 255 -17.28 -3.88 -7.15
C TRP A 255 -16.92 -3.46 -8.59
N GLY A 256 -16.07 -2.45 -8.76
CA GLY A 256 -15.54 -2.07 -10.08
C GLY A 256 -16.45 -1.21 -10.97
N ASP A 257 -17.76 -1.19 -10.72
CA ASP A 257 -18.78 -0.56 -11.55
C ASP A 257 -19.43 0.67 -10.91
N TRP A 258 -18.86 1.20 -9.83
CA TRP A 258 -19.45 2.32 -9.07
C TRP A 258 -19.60 3.61 -9.88
N GLN A 259 -18.81 3.78 -10.94
CA GLN A 259 -18.89 4.92 -11.85
C GLN A 259 -19.99 4.78 -12.90
N ASP A 260 -20.52 3.57 -13.12
CA ASP A 260 -21.66 3.36 -14.01
C ASP A 260 -22.94 3.82 -13.28
N PRO A 261 -23.61 4.88 -13.76
CA PRO A 261 -24.85 5.38 -13.16
C PRO A 261 -25.98 4.35 -13.13
N ASN A 262 -25.91 3.32 -13.98
CA ASN A 262 -26.89 2.25 -14.10
C ASN A 262 -26.53 1.00 -13.28
N SER A 263 -25.34 0.97 -12.65
CA SER A 263 -24.94 -0.14 -11.81
C SER A 263 -25.92 -0.36 -10.65
N SER A 264 -26.01 -1.61 -10.19
CA SER A 264 -26.82 -1.95 -9.02
C SER A 264 -26.39 -1.15 -7.77
N TYR A 265 -25.08 -0.89 -7.63
CA TYR A 265 -24.55 -0.09 -6.55
C TYR A 265 -24.92 1.39 -6.65
N ALA A 266 -24.83 2.00 -7.84
CA ALA A 266 -25.21 3.41 -8.03
C ALA A 266 -26.69 3.65 -7.71
N ARG A 267 -27.58 2.75 -8.16
CA ARG A 267 -29.01 2.80 -7.82
C ARG A 267 -29.26 2.67 -6.33
N TYR A 268 -28.67 1.65 -5.70
CA TYR A 268 -28.75 1.45 -4.24
C TYR A 268 -28.25 2.67 -3.47
N SER A 269 -27.18 3.32 -3.95
CA SER A 269 -26.64 4.49 -3.31
C SER A 269 -27.60 5.68 -3.31
N ARG A 270 -28.28 5.93 -4.43
CA ARG A 270 -29.28 7.01 -4.52
C ARG A 270 -30.51 6.72 -3.67
N GLU A 271 -30.90 5.45 -3.58
CA GLU A 271 -32.00 5.01 -2.72
C GLU A 271 -31.69 5.23 -1.23
N MET A 272 -30.46 4.89 -0.82
CA MET A 272 -30.05 4.90 0.59
C MET A 272 -29.53 6.26 1.09
N VAL A 273 -29.16 7.15 0.17
CA VAL A 273 -28.70 8.51 0.46
C VAL A 273 -29.57 9.50 -0.32
N PRO A 274 -30.67 10.01 0.29
CA PRO A 274 -31.57 10.94 -0.39
C PRO A 274 -30.86 12.22 -0.82
N GLY A 275 -31.17 12.71 -2.03
CA GLY A 275 -30.60 13.95 -2.56
C GLY A 275 -29.15 13.84 -3.04
N LEU A 276 -28.59 12.63 -3.15
CA LEU A 276 -27.20 12.38 -3.54
C LEU A 276 -26.78 13.13 -4.81
N ASP A 277 -27.61 13.12 -5.86
CA ASP A 277 -27.28 13.75 -7.15
C ASP A 277 -27.19 15.30 -7.07
N GLY A 278 -27.67 15.91 -5.98
CA GLY A 278 -27.58 17.35 -5.73
C GLY A 278 -26.43 17.77 -4.82
N MET A 279 -25.66 16.82 -4.29
CA MET A 279 -24.54 17.07 -3.38
C MET A 279 -23.25 17.35 -4.16
N ASN A 280 -22.36 18.16 -3.59
CA ASN A 280 -20.97 18.20 -4.05
C ASN A 280 -20.17 16.99 -3.53
N GLU A 281 -18.97 16.74 -4.07
CA GLU A 281 -18.14 15.58 -3.70
C GLU A 281 -17.85 15.48 -2.18
N TYR A 282 -17.66 16.62 -1.50
CA TYR A 282 -17.44 16.61 -0.05
C TYR A 282 -18.68 16.18 0.71
N GLU A 283 -19.83 16.78 0.40
CA GLU A 283 -21.13 16.46 1.00
C GLU A 283 -21.52 15.00 0.74
N GLU A 284 -21.35 14.53 -0.49
CA GLU A 284 -21.56 13.15 -0.87
C GLU A 284 -20.66 12.20 -0.08
N GLY A 285 -19.36 12.52 0.05
CA GLY A 285 -18.43 11.76 0.87
C GLY A 285 -18.87 11.67 2.35
N GLN A 286 -19.34 12.77 2.94
CA GLN A 286 -19.86 12.77 4.31
C GLN A 286 -21.14 11.96 4.44
N ALA A 287 -22.09 12.12 3.51
CA ALA A 287 -23.38 11.43 3.54
C ALA A 287 -23.23 9.91 3.41
N ARG A 288 -22.37 9.46 2.48
CA ARG A 288 -22.02 8.04 2.31
C ARG A 288 -21.32 7.46 3.53
N ARG A 289 -20.39 8.21 4.13
CA ARG A 289 -19.71 7.81 5.37
C ARG A 289 -20.69 7.67 6.53
N ALA A 290 -21.61 8.62 6.68
CA ALA A 290 -22.63 8.60 7.72
C ALA A 290 -23.57 7.39 7.56
N PHE A 291 -23.99 7.11 6.32
CA PHE A 291 -24.75 5.90 5.99
C PHE A 291 -24.00 4.63 6.41
N ALA A 292 -22.73 4.50 6.01
CA ALA A 292 -21.92 3.31 6.31
C ALA A 292 -21.80 3.07 7.83
N TRP A 293 -21.52 4.12 8.59
CA TRP A 293 -21.46 4.03 10.05
C TRP A 293 -22.79 3.62 10.69
N ARG A 294 -23.89 4.18 10.21
CA ARG A 294 -25.23 3.81 10.67
C ARG A 294 -25.51 2.33 10.37
N TRP A 295 -25.23 1.89 9.15
CA TRP A 295 -25.40 0.49 8.75
C TRP A 295 -24.59 -0.47 9.61
N ILE A 296 -23.31 -0.16 9.90
CA ILE A 296 -22.45 -0.96 10.79
C ILE A 296 -23.09 -1.13 12.18
N ARG A 297 -23.60 -0.03 12.76
CA ARG A 297 -24.21 -0.04 14.11
C ARG A 297 -25.52 -0.81 14.14
N GLU A 298 -26.33 -0.70 13.10
CA GLU A 298 -27.64 -1.35 12.99
C GLU A 298 -27.53 -2.83 12.57
N ASN A 299 -26.41 -3.25 11.97
CA ASN A 299 -26.23 -4.59 11.42
C ASN A 299 -24.95 -5.30 11.92
N PRO A 300 -24.67 -5.38 13.24
CA PRO A 300 -23.40 -5.90 13.75
C PRO A 300 -23.12 -7.36 13.33
N GLY A 301 -24.16 -8.19 13.23
CA GLY A 301 -24.03 -9.58 12.77
C GLY A 301 -23.67 -9.69 11.28
N LYS A 302 -24.20 -8.79 10.43
CA LYS A 302 -23.83 -8.74 9.01
C LYS A 302 -22.41 -8.21 8.86
N GLU A 303 -22.04 -7.18 9.62
CA GLU A 303 -20.68 -6.63 9.63
C GLU A 303 -19.65 -7.67 10.08
N ALA A 304 -19.91 -8.43 11.15
CA ALA A 304 -18.99 -9.50 11.58
C ALA A 304 -18.79 -10.57 10.50
N ARG A 305 -19.86 -10.99 9.82
CA ARG A 305 -19.77 -11.91 8.68
C ARG A 305 -18.97 -11.30 7.52
N LEU A 306 -19.20 -10.02 7.23
CA LEU A 306 -18.51 -9.29 6.18
C LEU A 306 -17.02 -9.14 6.48
N ALA A 307 -16.66 -8.85 7.73
CA ALA A 307 -15.28 -8.76 8.21
C ALA A 307 -14.53 -10.09 8.03
N LEU A 308 -15.14 -11.22 8.43
CA LEU A 308 -14.58 -12.55 8.19
C LEU A 308 -14.43 -12.85 6.70
N ARG A 309 -15.40 -12.46 5.88
CA ARG A 309 -15.33 -12.59 4.42
C ARG A 309 -14.19 -11.76 3.82
N LYS A 310 -14.01 -10.51 4.27
CA LYS A 310 -12.88 -9.64 3.88
C LYS A 310 -11.54 -10.31 4.22
N LEU A 311 -11.39 -10.86 5.43
CA LEU A 311 -10.18 -11.62 5.81
C LEU A 311 -9.94 -12.82 4.89
N ALA A 312 -10.97 -13.62 4.60
CA ALA A 312 -10.85 -14.76 3.69
C ALA A 312 -10.46 -14.34 2.27
N LEU A 313 -11.01 -13.22 1.77
CA LEU A 313 -10.71 -12.68 0.44
C LEU A 313 -9.28 -12.12 0.35
N LEU A 314 -8.79 -11.45 1.41
CA LEU A 314 -7.41 -10.97 1.49
C LEU A 314 -6.41 -12.12 1.30
N PHE A 315 -6.62 -13.23 2.01
CA PHE A 315 -5.76 -14.41 1.92
C PHE A 315 -6.08 -15.34 0.74
N ALA A 316 -7.17 -15.11 0.00
CA ALA A 316 -7.47 -15.88 -1.19
C ALA A 316 -6.35 -15.72 -2.23
N PRO A 317 -5.88 -16.80 -2.86
CA PRO A 317 -4.75 -16.74 -3.79
C PRO A 317 -5.17 -16.31 -5.20
N ARG A 318 -5.92 -15.21 -5.26
CA ARG A 318 -6.32 -14.50 -6.47
C ARG A 318 -5.53 -13.21 -6.57
N ASN A 319 -5.17 -12.79 -7.77
CA ASN A 319 -4.48 -11.52 -8.02
C ASN A 319 -5.42 -10.54 -8.74
N GLU A 320 -5.12 -9.24 -8.69
CA GLU A 320 -5.97 -8.22 -9.29
C GLU A 320 -6.12 -8.40 -10.81
N GLY A 321 -7.35 -8.53 -11.31
CA GLY A 321 -7.57 -8.76 -12.76
C GLY A 321 -7.07 -10.12 -13.25
N GLY A 322 -6.71 -11.04 -12.35
CA GLY A 322 -6.28 -12.40 -12.64
C GLY A 322 -7.09 -13.45 -11.88
N GLY A 323 -6.91 -14.71 -12.27
CA GLY A 323 -7.51 -15.86 -11.61
C GLY A 323 -6.74 -16.32 -10.38
N TRP A 324 -7.00 -17.57 -9.99
CA TRP A 324 -6.23 -18.27 -8.97
C TRP A 324 -4.78 -18.47 -9.44
N ASN A 325 -3.82 -18.31 -8.52
CA ASN A 325 -2.40 -18.46 -8.83
C ASN A 325 -1.71 -19.40 -7.83
N ALA A 326 -1.01 -20.42 -8.34
CA ALA A 326 -0.36 -21.44 -7.53
C ALA A 326 0.80 -20.90 -6.67
N VAL A 327 1.56 -19.93 -7.17
CA VAL A 327 2.65 -19.29 -6.42
C VAL A 327 2.07 -18.46 -5.28
N THR A 328 1.02 -17.68 -5.55
CA THR A 328 0.29 -16.94 -4.51
C THR A 328 -0.27 -17.89 -3.45
N ALA A 329 -0.88 -19.01 -3.86
CA ALA A 329 -1.40 -20.04 -2.96
C ALA A 329 -0.32 -20.66 -2.07
N ALA A 330 0.82 -21.02 -2.64
CA ALA A 330 1.94 -21.58 -1.90
C ALA A 330 2.48 -20.59 -0.86
N VAL A 331 2.72 -19.33 -1.24
CA VAL A 331 3.24 -18.31 -0.32
C VAL A 331 2.23 -17.99 0.79
N HIS A 332 0.95 -17.84 0.46
CA HIS A 332 -0.09 -17.59 1.45
C HIS A 332 -0.25 -18.77 2.41
N GLY A 333 -0.24 -20.01 1.90
CA GLY A 333 -0.28 -21.22 2.72
C GLY A 333 0.92 -21.33 3.66
N LEU A 334 2.14 -21.10 3.15
CA LEU A 334 3.36 -21.10 3.97
C LEU A 334 3.36 -19.98 5.03
N PHE A 335 2.83 -18.80 4.68
CA PHE A 335 2.64 -17.70 5.60
C PHE A 335 1.65 -18.06 6.72
N LEU A 336 0.45 -18.54 6.38
CA LEU A 336 -0.59 -18.87 7.36
C LEU A 336 -0.15 -20.00 8.29
N THR A 337 0.44 -21.07 7.73
CA THR A 337 1.02 -22.15 8.54
C THR A 337 2.17 -21.66 9.42
N GLY A 338 3.05 -20.79 8.91
CA GLY A 338 4.11 -20.17 9.70
C GLY A 338 3.56 -19.33 10.86
N LEU A 339 2.48 -18.57 10.63
CA LEU A 339 1.81 -17.79 11.66
C LEU A 339 1.17 -18.69 12.73
N LEU A 340 0.51 -19.78 12.34
CA LEU A 340 -0.05 -20.77 13.26
C LEU A 340 1.04 -21.46 14.09
N LEU A 341 2.18 -21.80 13.48
CA LEU A 341 3.34 -22.35 14.17
C LEU A 341 3.93 -21.34 15.18
N ALA A 342 4.06 -20.07 14.79
CA ALA A 342 4.52 -19.01 15.67
C ALA A 342 3.60 -18.87 16.89
N ALA A 343 2.28 -18.89 16.67
CA ALA A 343 1.26 -18.85 17.72
C ALA A 343 1.34 -20.07 18.64
N ALA A 344 1.33 -21.29 18.09
CA ALA A 344 1.37 -22.53 18.84
C ALA A 344 2.64 -22.68 19.68
N ARG A 345 3.77 -22.18 19.18
CA ARG A 345 5.07 -22.19 19.88
C ARG A 345 5.30 -20.95 20.75
N ARG A 346 4.34 -20.01 20.81
CA ARG A 346 4.44 -18.72 21.51
C ARG A 346 5.68 -17.91 21.11
N ARG A 347 6.09 -17.97 19.83
CA ARG A 347 7.30 -17.32 19.29
C ARG A 347 7.02 -15.90 18.79
N TRP A 348 6.49 -15.05 19.67
CA TRP A 348 6.16 -13.65 19.34
C TRP A 348 7.32 -12.71 19.68
N SER A 349 8.34 -12.69 18.82
CA SER A 349 9.47 -11.77 18.99
C SER A 349 9.14 -10.35 18.50
N ALA A 350 9.95 -9.36 18.91
CA ALA A 350 9.82 -7.99 18.41
C ALA A 350 9.96 -7.92 16.88
N GLU A 351 10.84 -8.74 16.29
CA GLU A 351 10.99 -8.87 14.84
C GLU A 351 9.73 -9.45 14.19
N THR A 352 9.08 -10.42 14.84
CA THR A 352 7.84 -11.04 14.35
C THR A 352 6.72 -9.99 14.28
N TRP A 353 6.57 -9.18 15.33
CA TRP A 353 5.60 -8.07 15.34
C TRP A 353 5.91 -6.99 14.32
N LEU A 354 7.20 -6.65 14.15
CA LEU A 354 7.63 -5.69 13.16
C LEU A 354 7.31 -6.18 11.74
N LEU A 355 7.57 -7.45 11.43
CA LEU A 355 7.21 -8.06 10.14
C LEU A 355 5.69 -8.13 9.91
N LEU A 356 4.90 -8.29 10.95
CA LEU A 356 3.43 -8.29 10.85
C LEU A 356 2.84 -6.88 10.66
N SER A 357 3.58 -5.82 10.98
CA SER A 357 3.05 -4.46 10.99
C SER A 357 2.43 -4.00 9.66
N PRO A 358 3.02 -4.26 8.47
CA PRO A 358 2.40 -3.83 7.21
C PRO A 358 1.14 -4.64 6.89
N LEU A 359 1.12 -5.93 7.26
CA LEU A 359 -0.08 -6.76 7.15
C LEU A 359 -1.20 -6.25 8.06
N ILE A 360 -0.89 -5.94 9.32
CA ILE A 360 -1.89 -5.41 10.26
C ILE A 360 -2.51 -4.13 9.69
N ALA A 361 -1.69 -3.22 9.15
CA ALA A 361 -2.19 -2.01 8.53
C ALA A 361 -3.08 -2.28 7.31
N VAL A 362 -2.68 -3.19 6.41
CA VAL A 362 -3.48 -3.58 5.24
C VAL A 362 -4.79 -4.26 5.66
N VAL A 363 -4.77 -5.16 6.64
CA VAL A 363 -5.97 -5.77 7.21
C VAL A 363 -6.90 -4.69 7.74
N LEU A 364 -6.40 -3.76 8.55
CA LEU A 364 -7.21 -2.67 9.11
C LEU A 364 -7.82 -1.79 8.01
N LEU A 365 -7.05 -1.45 6.97
CA LEU A 365 -7.54 -0.72 5.80
C LEU A 365 -8.67 -1.47 5.10
N ASP A 366 -8.46 -2.76 4.79
CA ASP A 366 -9.46 -3.59 4.12
C ASP A 366 -10.74 -3.75 4.97
N GLN A 367 -10.59 -3.81 6.31
CA GLN A 367 -11.73 -3.89 7.22
C GLN A 367 -12.55 -2.60 7.23
N VAL A 368 -11.88 -1.44 7.26
CA VAL A 368 -12.54 -0.11 7.24
C VAL A 368 -13.20 0.21 5.90
N TYR A 369 -12.71 -0.38 4.81
CA TYR A 369 -13.25 -0.19 3.47
C TYR A 369 -13.67 -1.53 2.87
N PHE A 370 -12.95 -2.05 1.89
CA PHE A 370 -13.15 -3.36 1.28
C PHE A 370 -11.81 -3.96 0.91
N VAL A 371 -11.77 -5.25 0.55
CA VAL A 371 -10.54 -5.87 0.06
C VAL A 371 -10.21 -5.34 -1.33
N GLY A 372 -9.23 -4.45 -1.38
CA GLY A 372 -8.57 -4.03 -2.61
C GLY A 372 -7.36 -4.92 -2.86
N TYR A 373 -7.38 -5.78 -3.89
CA TYR A 373 -6.23 -6.63 -4.21
C TYR A 373 -4.92 -5.83 -4.38
N ARG A 374 -5.01 -4.55 -4.80
CA ARG A 374 -3.89 -3.60 -4.87
C ARG A 374 -3.27 -3.26 -3.51
N TRP A 375 -4.07 -3.19 -2.46
CA TRP A 375 -3.59 -2.85 -1.11
C TRP A 375 -2.88 -4.04 -0.47
N ARG A 376 -3.31 -5.26 -0.79
CA ARG A 376 -2.61 -6.49 -0.38
C ARG A 376 -1.15 -6.52 -0.83
N TYR A 377 -0.82 -5.93 -1.98
CA TYR A 377 0.54 -5.90 -2.50
C TYR A 377 1.56 -5.37 -1.48
N TYR A 378 1.16 -4.43 -0.62
CA TYR A 378 2.03 -3.90 0.43
C TYR A 378 2.36 -4.91 1.54
N ALA A 379 1.54 -5.96 1.71
CA ALA A 379 1.76 -7.03 2.69
C ALA A 379 2.52 -8.24 2.10
N GLU A 380 2.48 -8.45 0.79
CA GLU A 380 3.03 -9.66 0.14
C GLU A 380 4.54 -9.90 0.38
N PRO A 381 5.43 -8.89 0.34
CA PRO A 381 6.83 -9.10 0.71
C PRO A 381 6.97 -9.63 2.14
N PHE A 382 6.08 -9.21 3.04
CA PHE A 382 6.09 -9.60 4.44
C PHE A 382 5.51 -11.00 4.67
N PHE A 383 4.61 -11.47 3.80
CA PHE A 383 4.24 -12.89 3.76
C PHE A 383 5.46 -13.78 3.52
N ILE A 384 6.30 -13.40 2.55
CA ILE A 384 7.52 -14.12 2.19
C ILE A 384 8.52 -14.08 3.36
N LEU A 385 8.79 -12.89 3.91
CA LEU A 385 9.73 -12.72 5.02
C LEU A 385 9.32 -13.52 6.25
N LEU A 386 8.04 -13.42 6.66
CA LEU A 386 7.55 -14.12 7.85
C LEU A 386 7.52 -15.64 7.63
N ALA A 387 7.07 -16.11 6.47
CA ALA A 387 7.10 -17.54 6.15
C ALA A 387 8.53 -18.10 6.24
N ALA A 388 9.50 -17.45 5.60
CA ALA A 388 10.90 -17.88 5.61
C ALA A 388 11.50 -17.90 7.03
N GLN A 389 11.21 -16.87 7.83
CA GLN A 389 11.66 -16.79 9.23
C GLN A 389 11.08 -17.94 10.06
N GLN A 390 9.75 -18.10 10.09
CA GLN A 390 9.09 -19.04 10.99
C GLN A 390 9.42 -20.51 10.65
N TRP A 391 9.47 -20.85 9.37
CA TRP A 391 9.87 -22.19 8.93
C TRP A 391 11.34 -22.49 9.23
N THR A 392 12.23 -21.50 9.13
CA THR A 392 13.63 -21.66 9.55
C THR A 392 13.74 -21.97 11.05
N LEU A 393 13.01 -21.22 11.89
CA LEU A 393 13.00 -21.43 13.33
C LEU A 393 12.48 -22.84 13.68
N GLU A 394 11.45 -23.31 12.99
CA GLU A 394 10.89 -24.65 13.20
C GLU A 394 11.86 -25.76 12.79
N LEU A 395 12.52 -25.65 11.63
CA LEU A 395 13.52 -26.63 11.20
C LEU A 395 14.71 -26.71 12.15
N ARG A 396 15.16 -25.57 12.70
CA ARG A 396 16.22 -25.54 13.71
C ARG A 396 15.79 -26.20 15.02
N ALA A 397 14.55 -25.95 15.46
CA ALA A 397 14.01 -26.57 16.67
C ALA A 397 13.97 -28.10 16.55
N ARG A 398 13.53 -28.64 15.41
CA ARG A 398 13.50 -30.09 15.14
C ARG A 398 14.88 -30.73 15.08
N ARG A 399 15.88 -30.05 14.54
CA ARG A 399 17.26 -30.59 14.52
C ARG A 399 17.83 -30.72 15.93
N ARG A 400 17.53 -29.77 16.82
CA ARG A 400 17.99 -29.80 18.21
C ARG A 400 17.37 -30.95 19.02
N SER A 401 16.11 -31.30 18.75
CA SER A 401 15.43 -32.41 19.44
C SER A 401 15.86 -33.81 19.00
N VAL A 402 16.57 -33.94 17.87
CA VAL A 402 17.10 -35.23 17.41
C VAL A 402 18.50 -35.49 17.99
N THR A 403 19.23 -34.43 18.36
CA THR A 403 20.58 -34.51 18.92
C THR A 403 20.62 -34.56 20.45
N SER A 404 19.47 -34.32 21.11
CA SER A 404 19.26 -34.46 22.55
C SER A 404 18.59 -35.79 22.85
#